data_AF-I3YMD6-F1
#
_entry.id   AF-I3YMD6-F1
#
_cell.length_a   1.000
_cell.length_b   1.000
_cell.length_c   1.000
_cell.angle_alpha   90.00
_cell.angle_beta   90.00
_cell.angle_gamma   90.00
#
_symmetry.space_group_name_H-M   'P 1'
#
loop_
_entity.id
_entity.type
_entity.pdbx_description
1 polymer ?
#
loop_
_entity_poly.entity_id
_entity_poly.type
_entity_poly.pdbx_seq_one_letter_code
_entity_poly.pdbx_strand_id
1 'polypeptide(L)'
;MHDPRPAALVALWEGAVSHLEFEMRMVHLRIEHSAVMNRLREPEKPRSALYLAEPFTPTDLMELITALHTAGVGRRIDGTRANVEQLVELFSWMFNVRINNPIQCRRGVINRKLRLTRFLDLLRNSLIEESQR
;
A
#
# COMPACT_ATOMS: atom_id res chain seq x y z
N MET A 1 -31.99 -40.72 36.81
CA MET A 1 -31.44 -39.40 36.44
C MET A 1 -30.12 -39.65 35.74
N HIS A 2 -30.13 -39.77 34.40
CA HIS A 2 -28.93 -40.10 33.64
C HIS A 2 -28.05 -38.86 33.56
N ASP A 3 -26.82 -38.97 34.02
CA ASP A 3 -25.86 -37.88 33.97
C ASP A 3 -25.56 -37.50 32.50
N PRO A 4 -25.81 -36.25 32.06
CA PRO A 4 -25.63 -35.84 30.67
C PRO A 4 -24.17 -35.50 30.31
N ARG A 5 -23.28 -35.44 31.31
CA ARG A 5 -21.84 -35.12 31.16
C ARG A 5 -21.08 -35.97 30.12
N PRO A 6 -21.25 -37.31 30.04
CA PRO A 6 -20.57 -38.11 29.03
C PRO A 6 -21.08 -37.87 27.60
N ALA A 7 -22.37 -37.60 27.40
CA ALA A 7 -22.94 -37.35 26.07
C ALA A 7 -22.49 -35.99 25.51
N ALA A 8 -22.43 -34.96 26.36
CA ALA A 8 -21.92 -33.64 25.99
C ALA A 8 -20.42 -33.68 25.62
N LEU A 9 -19.64 -34.50 26.33
CA LEU A 9 -18.23 -34.69 26.00
C LEU A 9 -18.09 -35.37 24.63
N VAL A 10 -18.80 -36.46 24.37
CA VAL A 10 -18.77 -37.15 23.07
C VAL A 10 -19.15 -36.21 21.92
N ALA A 11 -20.19 -35.39 22.08
CA ALA A 11 -20.58 -34.39 21.07
C ALA A 11 -19.49 -33.34 20.81
N LEU A 12 -18.74 -32.93 21.84
CA LEU A 12 -17.61 -32.01 21.70
C LEU A 12 -16.47 -32.65 20.89
N TRP A 13 -16.16 -33.92 21.16
CA TRP A 13 -15.13 -34.66 20.42
C TRP A 13 -15.52 -34.88 18.96
N GLU A 14 -16.78 -35.25 18.69
CA GLU A 14 -17.29 -35.39 17.33
C GLU A 14 -17.26 -34.06 16.56
N GLY A 15 -17.57 -32.95 17.23
CA GLY A 15 -17.46 -31.60 16.68
C GLY A 15 -16.02 -31.22 16.35
N ALA A 16 -15.07 -31.51 17.25
CA ALA A 16 -13.65 -31.23 17.04
C ALA A 16 -13.06 -32.05 15.88
N VAL A 17 -13.41 -33.34 15.77
CA VAL A 17 -13.01 -34.20 14.66
C VAL A 17 -13.58 -33.67 13.34
N SER A 18 -14.87 -33.33 13.31
CA SER A 18 -15.52 -32.76 12.13
C SER A 18 -14.87 -31.46 11.67
N HIS A 19 -14.45 -30.62 12.61
CA HIS A 19 -13.74 -29.37 12.31
C HIS A 19 -12.35 -29.64 11.70
N LEU A 20 -11.59 -30.58 12.25
CA LEU A 20 -10.28 -30.95 11.71
C LEU A 20 -10.40 -31.55 10.31
N GLU A 21 -11.38 -32.42 10.08
CA GLU A 21 -11.66 -32.98 8.76
C GLU A 21 -12.07 -31.91 7.74
N PHE A 22 -12.80 -30.88 8.18
CA PHE A 22 -13.15 -29.75 7.34
C PHE A 22 -11.91 -28.93 6.98
N GLU A 23 -11.03 -28.63 7.94
CA GLU A 23 -9.78 -27.92 7.67
C GLU A 23 -8.87 -28.69 6.71
N MET A 24 -8.75 -30.01 6.91
CA MET A 24 -7.99 -30.89 6.01
C MET A 24 -8.54 -30.84 4.58
N ARG A 25 -9.87 -30.92 4.43
CA ARG A 25 -10.54 -30.79 3.13
C ARG A 25 -10.30 -29.42 2.50
N MET A 26 -10.37 -28.35 3.28
CA MET A 26 -10.10 -26.99 2.80
C MET A 26 -8.66 -26.81 2.31
N VAL A 27 -7.68 -27.38 3.01
CA VAL A 27 -6.27 -27.38 2.58
C VAL A 27 -6.10 -28.19 1.31
N HIS A 28 -6.71 -29.38 1.22
CA HIS A 28 -6.65 -30.22 0.04
C HIS A 28 -7.26 -29.51 -1.18
N LEU A 29 -8.43 -28.90 -1.01
CA LEU A 29 -9.10 -28.11 -2.05
C LEU A 29 -8.23 -26.94 -2.51
N ARG A 30 -7.52 -26.28 -1.59
CA ARG A 30 -6.55 -25.21 -1.92
C ARG A 30 -5.36 -25.69 -2.73
N ILE A 31 -4.89 -26.91 -2.49
CA ILE A 31 -3.79 -27.51 -3.24
C ILE A 31 -4.26 -27.91 -4.65
N GLU A 32 -5.36 -28.66 -4.74
CA GLU A 32 -5.92 -29.14 -6.01
C GLU A 32 -6.41 -27.99 -6.90
N HIS A 33 -7.08 -27.00 -6.31
CA HIS A 33 -7.63 -25.84 -7.00
C HIS A 33 -6.80 -24.58 -6.75
N SER A 34 -5.48 -24.75 -6.66
CA SER A 34 -4.51 -23.67 -6.44
C SER A 34 -4.68 -22.54 -7.44
N ALA A 35 -5.01 -22.83 -8.71
CA ALA A 35 -5.27 -21.81 -9.72
C ALA A 35 -6.50 -20.92 -9.41
N VAL A 36 -7.59 -21.48 -8.88
CA VAL A 36 -8.80 -20.70 -8.53
C VAL A 36 -8.56 -19.88 -7.26
N MET A 37 -7.87 -20.46 -6.28
CA MET A 37 -7.52 -19.76 -5.04
C MET A 37 -6.46 -18.67 -5.26
N ASN A 38 -5.54 -18.88 -6.21
CA ASN A 38 -4.54 -17.87 -6.61
C ASN A 38 -5.10 -16.83 -7.60
N ARG A 39 -6.24 -17.04 -8.26
CA ARG A 39 -6.94 -15.98 -9.03
C ARG A 39 -7.46 -14.85 -8.14
N LEU A 40 -7.72 -15.11 -6.86
CA LEU A 40 -7.95 -14.05 -5.86
C LEU A 40 -6.66 -13.26 -5.55
N ARG A 41 -5.52 -13.79 -5.97
CA ARG A 41 -4.16 -13.28 -5.76
C ARG A 41 -3.53 -13.01 -7.13
N GLU A 42 -4.29 -12.49 -8.08
CA GLU A 42 -3.69 -11.91 -9.27
C GLU A 42 -2.58 -10.95 -8.81
N PRO A 43 -1.36 -10.99 -9.37
CA PRO A 43 -0.45 -9.88 -9.20
C PRO A 43 -1.22 -8.67 -9.71
N GLU A 44 -1.58 -7.74 -8.82
CA GLU A 44 -2.39 -6.57 -9.18
C GLU A 44 -1.80 -6.04 -10.48
N LYS A 45 -2.59 -6.10 -11.56
CA LYS A 45 -2.19 -5.46 -12.80
C LYS A 45 -1.76 -4.05 -12.41
N PRO A 46 -0.57 -3.61 -12.82
CA PRO A 46 -0.06 -2.31 -12.44
C PRO A 46 -1.12 -1.27 -12.75
N ARG A 47 -1.55 -0.56 -11.70
CA ARG A 47 -2.72 0.31 -11.72
C ARG A 47 -2.52 1.46 -12.71
N SER A 48 -1.27 1.86 -12.89
CA SER A 48 -0.81 2.85 -13.87
C SER A 48 0.17 2.23 -14.87
N ALA A 49 0.25 2.81 -16.07
CA ALA A 49 1.26 2.47 -17.08
C ALA A 49 2.67 2.98 -16.70
N LEU A 50 2.76 3.91 -15.74
CA LEU A 50 4.01 4.50 -15.27
C LEU A 50 4.52 3.81 -14.01
N TYR A 51 5.83 3.79 -13.85
CA TYR A 51 6.51 3.25 -12.67
C TYR A 51 7.57 4.21 -12.19
N LEU A 52 7.83 4.20 -10.88
CA LEU A 52 9.00 4.88 -10.34
C LEU A 52 10.26 4.16 -10.84
N ALA A 53 11.15 4.89 -11.50
CA ALA A 53 12.40 4.32 -12.00
C ALA A 53 13.28 3.83 -10.83
N GLU A 54 14.05 2.77 -11.07
CA GLU A 54 14.89 2.08 -10.07
C GLU A 54 15.75 2.96 -9.15
N PRO A 55 16.39 4.06 -9.61
CA PRO A 55 17.22 4.88 -8.71
C PRO A 55 16.41 5.72 -7.70
N PHE A 56 15.10 5.85 -7.87
CA PHE A 56 14.26 6.68 -7.02
C PHE A 56 13.44 5.86 -6.02
N THR A 57 13.21 6.47 -4.86
CA THR A 57 12.49 5.85 -3.75
C THR A 57 11.15 6.53 -3.48
N PRO A 58 10.21 5.86 -2.78
CA PRO A 58 8.97 6.49 -2.33
C PRO A 58 9.21 7.74 -1.47
N THR A 59 10.36 7.81 -0.79
CA THR A 59 10.76 8.97 0.01
C THR A 59 11.07 10.17 -0.87
N ASP A 60 11.74 9.96 -2.01
CA ASP A 60 12.01 11.02 -2.99
C ASP A 60 10.70 11.58 -3.55
N LEU A 61 9.76 10.69 -3.88
CA LEU A 61 8.41 11.07 -4.30
C LEU A 61 7.68 11.87 -3.21
N MET A 62 7.88 11.51 -1.95
CA MET A 62 7.31 12.24 -0.82
C MET A 62 7.88 13.66 -0.67
N GLU A 63 9.13 13.92 -1.08
CA GLU A 63 9.68 15.28 -1.11
C GLU A 63 8.91 16.17 -2.09
N LEU A 64 8.61 15.65 -3.29
CA LEU A 64 7.79 16.35 -4.29
C LEU A 64 6.37 16.57 -3.80
N ILE A 65 5.71 15.53 -3.27
CA ILE A 65 4.34 15.63 -2.74
C ILE A 65 4.28 16.68 -1.62
N THR A 66 5.27 16.66 -0.72
CA THR A 66 5.36 17.62 0.38
C THR A 66 5.55 19.05 -0.11
N ALA A 67 6.38 19.26 -1.14
CA ALA A 67 6.57 20.57 -1.75
C ALA A 67 5.28 21.07 -2.41
N LEU A 68 4.60 20.25 -3.21
CA LEU A 68 3.32 20.59 -3.86
C LEU A 68 2.24 20.97 -2.83
N HIS A 69 2.12 20.17 -1.78
CA HIS A 69 1.18 20.44 -0.69
C HIS A 69 1.51 21.76 0.03
N THR A 70 2.78 21.98 0.37
CA THR A 70 3.22 23.17 1.12
C THR A 70 3.10 24.44 0.29
N ALA A 71 3.40 24.37 -1.00
CA ALA A 71 3.18 25.46 -1.95
C ALA A 71 1.69 25.71 -2.26
N GLY A 72 0.79 24.80 -1.86
CA GLY A 72 -0.65 24.94 -2.08
C GLY A 72 -1.07 24.80 -3.55
N VAL A 73 -0.27 24.08 -4.35
CA VAL A 73 -0.51 23.87 -5.80
C VAL A 73 -1.73 22.98 -6.02
N GLY A 74 -1.91 21.95 -5.19
CA GLY A 74 -3.03 21.03 -5.30
C GLY A 74 -4.36 21.68 -4.90
N ARG A 75 -5.30 21.73 -5.85
CA ARG A 75 -6.68 22.15 -5.63
C ARG A 75 -7.64 21.02 -6.00
N ARG A 76 -8.70 20.88 -5.21
CA ARG A 76 -9.84 20.02 -5.52
C ARG A 76 -10.75 20.73 -6.53
N ILE A 77 -11.65 19.99 -7.17
CA ILE A 77 -12.60 20.53 -8.15
C ILE A 77 -13.50 21.61 -7.53
N ASP A 78 -13.79 21.51 -6.23
CA ASP A 78 -14.53 22.51 -5.45
C ASP A 78 -13.70 23.76 -5.09
N GLY A 79 -12.44 23.87 -5.55
CA GLY A 79 -11.53 24.98 -5.29
C GLY A 79 -10.80 24.92 -3.95
N THR A 80 -11.13 23.96 -3.08
CA THR A 80 -10.46 23.78 -1.78
C THR A 80 -9.04 23.23 -1.96
N ARG A 81 -8.18 23.43 -0.95
CA ARG A 81 -6.81 22.89 -0.98
C ARG A 81 -6.83 21.36 -0.87
N ALA A 82 -6.04 20.70 -1.71
CA ALA A 82 -5.86 19.26 -1.61
C ALA A 82 -5.14 18.90 -0.30
N ASN A 83 -5.58 17.84 0.36
CA ASN A 83 -4.90 17.33 1.55
C ASN A 83 -3.69 16.46 1.13
N VAL A 84 -2.81 16.17 2.09
CA VAL A 84 -1.60 15.36 1.85
C VAL A 84 -1.96 13.95 1.39
N GLU A 85 -3.00 13.36 1.97
CA GLU A 85 -3.39 11.97 1.72
C GLU A 85 -3.90 11.76 0.30
N GLN A 86 -4.69 12.71 -0.23
CA GLN A 86 -5.16 12.73 -1.62
C GLN A 86 -3.99 12.82 -2.59
N LEU A 87 -3.02 13.69 -2.31
CA LEU A 87 -1.82 13.78 -3.14
C LEU A 87 -1.03 12.48 -3.09
N VAL A 88 -0.84 11.88 -1.91
CA VAL A 88 -0.15 10.59 -1.77
C VAL A 88 -0.88 9.50 -2.54
N GLU A 89 -2.21 9.40 -2.43
CA GLU A 89 -3.01 8.42 -3.15
C GLU A 89 -2.83 8.52 -4.67
N LEU A 90 -2.92 9.74 -5.21
CA LEU A 90 -2.75 9.99 -6.64
C LEU A 90 -1.34 9.63 -7.13
N PHE A 91 -0.31 10.05 -6.41
CA PHE A 91 1.07 9.75 -6.77
C PHE A 91 1.43 8.28 -6.59
N SER A 92 0.89 7.63 -5.55
CA SER A 92 1.01 6.18 -5.34
C SER A 92 0.37 5.39 -6.48
N TRP A 93 -0.83 5.77 -6.90
CA TRP A 93 -1.49 5.18 -8.05
C TRP A 93 -0.70 5.42 -9.34
N MET A 94 -0.26 6.66 -9.57
CA MET A 94 0.45 7.07 -10.78
C MET A 94 1.77 6.33 -10.99
N PHE A 95 2.54 6.07 -9.93
CA PHE A 95 3.86 5.42 -10.04
C PHE A 95 3.88 3.95 -9.58
N ASN A 96 2.73 3.36 -9.25
CA ASN A 96 2.63 2.01 -8.68
C ASN A 96 3.48 1.84 -7.40
N VAL A 97 3.51 2.85 -6.54
CA VAL A 97 4.33 2.89 -5.33
C VAL A 97 3.45 2.93 -4.08
N ARG A 98 3.84 2.19 -3.04
CA ARG A 98 3.18 2.26 -1.72
C ARG A 98 3.92 3.21 -0.78
N ILE A 99 3.24 4.26 -0.32
CA ILE A 99 3.73 5.17 0.72
C ILE A 99 2.98 4.88 2.02
N ASN A 100 3.69 4.34 3.00
CA ASN A 100 3.11 4.05 4.31
C ASN A 100 3.25 5.27 5.23
N ASN A 101 2.24 5.56 6.06
CA ASN A 101 2.26 6.65 7.04
C ASN A 101 2.57 8.05 6.44
N PRO A 102 1.74 8.55 5.51
CA PRO A 102 2.01 9.77 4.73
C PRO A 102 2.24 11.01 5.59
N ILE A 103 1.50 11.16 6.70
CA ILE A 103 1.66 12.28 7.62
C ILE A 103 3.04 12.24 8.32
N GLN A 104 3.52 11.06 8.72
CA GLN A 104 4.84 10.92 9.33
C GLN A 104 5.95 11.15 8.31
N CYS A 105 5.82 10.60 7.10
CA CYS A 105 6.78 10.83 6.02
C CYS A 105 6.87 12.33 5.68
N ARG A 106 5.72 13.02 5.58
CA ARG A 106 5.69 14.48 5.39
C ARG A 106 6.42 15.23 6.51
N ARG A 107 6.14 14.88 7.77
CA ARG A 107 6.84 15.50 8.92
C ARG A 107 8.34 15.24 8.84
N GLY A 108 8.74 14.03 8.46
CA GLY A 108 10.14 13.67 8.23
C GLY A 108 10.78 14.56 7.16
N VAL A 109 10.12 14.77 6.03
CA VAL A 109 10.60 15.68 4.96
C VAL A 109 10.72 17.12 5.47
N ILE A 110 9.70 17.66 6.15
CA ILE A 110 9.71 19.05 6.64
C ILE A 110 10.78 19.26 7.73
N ASN A 111 10.97 18.28 8.60
CA ASN A 111 11.90 18.37 9.73
C ASN A 111 13.36 18.16 9.32
N ARG A 112 13.63 17.72 8.09
CA ARG A 112 14.98 17.74 7.53
C ARG A 112 15.38 19.21 7.32
N LYS A 113 16.27 19.71 8.18
CA LYS A 113 16.87 21.06 8.06
C LYS A 113 17.29 21.28 6.60
N LEU A 114 17.09 22.52 6.09
CA LEU A 114 17.22 23.09 4.72
C LEU A 114 18.16 22.46 3.66
N ARG A 115 19.03 21.49 3.97
CA ARG A 115 20.09 20.93 3.10
C ARG A 115 19.84 19.50 2.62
N LEU A 116 18.60 19.01 2.63
CA LEU A 116 18.32 17.57 2.39
C LEU A 116 17.18 17.29 1.39
N THR A 117 16.70 18.29 0.64
CA THR A 117 15.71 18.05 -0.44
C THR A 117 16.39 17.61 -1.74
N ARG A 118 17.18 16.54 -1.66
CA ARG A 118 18.05 16.08 -2.76
C ARG A 118 17.27 15.79 -4.03
N PHE A 119 16.04 15.29 -3.91
CA PHE A 119 15.23 14.98 -5.07
C PHE A 119 14.81 16.25 -5.82
N LEU A 120 14.38 17.29 -5.10
CA LEU A 120 13.99 18.56 -5.71
C LEU A 120 15.18 19.30 -6.32
N ASP A 121 16.34 19.22 -5.68
CA ASP A 121 17.58 19.79 -6.22
C ASP A 121 17.99 19.07 -7.52
N LEU A 122 17.87 17.74 -7.56
CA LEU A 122 18.10 16.95 -8.78
C LEU A 122 17.14 17.38 -9.90
N LEU A 123 15.83 17.45 -9.64
CA LEU A 123 14.84 17.86 -10.63
C LEU A 123 15.11 19.27 -11.17
N ARG A 124 15.51 20.21 -10.29
CA ARG A 124 15.90 21.57 -10.69
C ARG A 124 17.11 21.52 -11.62
N ASN A 125 18.15 20.77 -11.27
CA ASN A 125 19.37 20.71 -12.06
C ASN A 125 19.13 20.08 -13.43
N SER A 126 18.28 19.04 -13.52
CA SER A 126 17.89 18.46 -14.82
C SER A 126 17.21 19.47 -15.74
N LEU A 127 16.36 20.36 -15.20
CA LEU A 127 15.76 21.45 -16.00
C LEU A 127 16.80 22.46 -16.48
N ILE A 128 17.79 22.78 -15.64
CA ILE A 128 18.88 23.70 -16.01
C ILE A 128 19.74 23.08 -17.11
N GLU A 129 20.11 21.79 -16.99
CA GLU A 129 20.91 21.07 -17.99
C GLU A 129 20.21 21.00 -19.35
N GLU A 130 18.92 20.66 -19.37
CA GLU A 130 18.14 20.62 -20.62
C GLU A 130 17.94 22.01 -21.23
N SER A 131 17.87 23.08 -20.43
CA SER A 131 17.79 24.45 -20.95
C SER A 131 19.08 24.96 -21.60
N GLN A 132 20.22 24.33 -21.33
CA GLN A 132 21.53 24.72 -21.88
C GLN A 132 21.93 23.89 -23.10
N ARG A 133 21.11 22.91 -23.49
CA ARG A 133 21.23 22.16 -24.74
C ARG A 133 20.52 22.89 -25.88
#